data_AF-A0A0S6XP43-F1
#
_entry.id   AF-A0A0S6XP43-F1
#
_cell.length_a   1.000
_cell.length_b   1.000
_cell.length_c   1.000
_cell.angle_alpha   90.00
_cell.angle_beta   90.00
_cell.angle_gamma   90.00
#
_symmetry.space_group_name_H-M   'P 1'
#
loop_
_entity.id
_entity.type
_entity.pdbx_description
1 polymer ?
#
loop_
_entity_poly.entity_id
_entity_poly.type
_entity_poly.pdbx_seq_one_letter_code
_entity_poly.pdbx_strand_id
1 'polypeptide(L)'
;MSVYPSVWQFRARCLSLLALLLLLTFWRLIPEPQQSLKVCIPGTGRDCLTAPAQHQQQEQQHHEHHQQVQQRWNHPIKQLHDRAMESFTKMINRQSKTLDQAIHEYEHRYGRAPPLGFDKWFEFAKEKDSAIVDDFDTIAESLQFLWHISPADIEDNYRKASAGGMVHTLTFESGQGTASVENWMGEDIIRALDEAKAHIPDFHILMNLLDEPRVLLAENKPVSAETYWNSDDMDSAWPRISGTCDANSAKFVGDKRPNSDIDTYSLPFVTDIRTAKDVCKNPSYSTQHGFMMHPPTLITTSAPAAILSQAKTNTFSDILYPSMLYFTSAIWTHDEADMPWSDKLNKVYWAGSTTGMYTRLSDLDSPTAESHRHRFIRLTNNPHSKKPHTFLSQSDPSEPWTAYKSSDVLSPLYDTKFTSSVQCDDDACAAQESLYRFAAPEPQNTSFANRFLMDIDGNSFSGRFYNFLQSRSCPLKMTLFKEWHDDRLVPWVHYVPISVGMEDLPEIVRWLALTGEGQEVAERIARMGTEWHARFLRMDDAAVYLFRLFLEYARVVHPERDSGRMDLRLVGI
;
A
#
# COMPACT_ATOMS: atom_id res chain seq x y z
N MET A 1 -54.75 -34.89 31.87
CA MET A 1 -54.50 -33.52 31.36
C MET A 1 -53.40 -33.61 30.31
N SER A 2 -53.61 -32.90 29.20
CA SER A 2 -52.96 -33.01 27.89
C SER A 2 -51.44 -32.87 27.90
N VAL A 3 -50.72 -33.74 27.17
CA VAL A 3 -49.35 -33.50 26.72
C VAL A 3 -49.24 -33.97 25.26
N TYR A 4 -49.32 -33.01 24.33
CA TYR A 4 -48.90 -33.19 22.94
C TYR A 4 -47.55 -32.47 22.75
N PRO A 5 -46.51 -33.12 22.20
CA PRO A 5 -45.30 -32.44 21.79
C PRO A 5 -45.53 -31.62 20.51
N SER A 6 -44.89 -30.45 20.43
CA SER A 6 -45.07 -29.45 19.39
C SER A 6 -44.54 -29.91 18.02
N VAL A 7 -45.25 -29.50 16.97
CA VAL A 7 -45.01 -29.78 15.54
C VAL A 7 -43.58 -29.46 15.07
N TRP A 8 -42.84 -28.63 15.82
CA TRP A 8 -41.45 -28.26 15.53
C TRP A 8 -40.43 -29.38 15.78
N GLN A 9 -40.61 -30.19 16.84
CA GLN A 9 -39.69 -31.30 17.12
C GLN A 9 -39.82 -32.45 16.11
N PHE A 10 -40.99 -32.60 15.48
CA PHE A 10 -41.21 -33.60 14.42
C PHE A 10 -40.56 -33.16 13.09
N ARG A 11 -40.62 -31.87 12.75
CA ARG A 11 -39.99 -31.32 11.53
C ARG A 11 -38.46 -31.37 11.57
N ALA A 12 -37.86 -31.12 12.73
CA ALA A 12 -36.40 -31.22 12.90
C ALA A 12 -35.91 -32.67 12.71
N ARG A 13 -36.62 -33.66 13.28
CA ARG A 13 -36.27 -35.09 13.11
C ARG A 13 -36.47 -35.59 11.68
N CYS A 14 -37.48 -35.10 10.96
CA CYS A 14 -37.69 -35.44 9.55
C CYS A 14 -36.60 -34.87 8.63
N LEU A 15 -36.12 -33.64 8.89
CA LEU A 15 -35.03 -33.02 8.11
C LEU A 15 -33.68 -33.73 8.34
N SER A 16 -33.40 -34.17 9.57
CA SER A 16 -32.20 -34.96 9.87
C SER A 16 -32.21 -36.35 9.21
N LEU A 17 -33.39 -37.00 9.14
CA LEU A 17 -33.56 -38.29 8.44
C LEU A 17 -33.45 -38.14 6.91
N LEU A 18 -33.94 -37.04 6.33
CA LEU A 18 -33.78 -36.72 4.91
C LEU A 18 -32.33 -36.41 4.53
N ALA A 19 -31.58 -35.70 5.39
CA ALA A 19 -30.16 -35.46 5.19
C ALA A 19 -29.33 -36.76 5.27
N LEU A 20 -29.68 -37.68 6.18
CA LEU A 20 -29.02 -39.00 6.28
C LEU A 20 -29.34 -39.90 5.08
N LEU A 21 -30.57 -39.87 4.57
CA LEU A 21 -30.98 -40.61 3.37
C LEU A 21 -30.31 -40.05 2.11
N LEU A 22 -30.15 -38.72 1.99
CA LEU A 22 -29.45 -38.09 0.87
C LEU A 22 -27.94 -38.40 0.88
N LEU A 23 -27.30 -38.43 2.05
CA LEU A 23 -25.92 -38.89 2.21
C LEU A 23 -25.74 -40.38 1.85
N LEU A 24 -26.70 -41.23 2.23
CA LEU A 24 -26.69 -42.65 1.86
C LEU A 24 -26.95 -42.90 0.36
N THR A 25 -27.73 -42.05 -0.31
CA THR A 25 -27.92 -42.11 -1.77
C THR A 25 -26.73 -41.56 -2.54
N PHE A 26 -26.03 -40.53 -2.04
CA PHE A 26 -24.80 -40.03 -2.65
C PHE A 26 -23.64 -41.03 -2.50
N TRP A 27 -23.57 -41.75 -1.38
CA TRP A 27 -22.55 -42.80 -1.18
C TRP A 27 -22.76 -44.01 -2.11
N ARG A 28 -24.01 -44.27 -2.54
CA ARG A 28 -24.33 -45.29 -3.56
C ARG A 28 -24.11 -44.86 -5.02
N LEU A 29 -23.80 -43.58 -5.26
CA LEU A 29 -23.51 -43.04 -6.59
C LEU A 29 -22.00 -42.80 -6.82
N ILE A 30 -21.16 -43.16 -5.84
CA ILE A 30 -19.71 -43.24 -6.03
C ILE A 30 -19.43 -44.56 -6.77
N PRO A 31 -18.75 -44.54 -7.94
CA PRO A 31 -18.33 -45.77 -8.59
C PRO A 31 -17.34 -46.50 -7.67
N GLU A 32 -17.65 -47.74 -7.26
CA GLU A 32 -16.63 -48.64 -6.70
C GLU A 32 -15.50 -48.82 -7.72
N PRO A 33 -14.24 -48.95 -7.28
CA PRO A 33 -13.13 -49.22 -8.18
C PRO A 33 -13.41 -50.56 -8.87
N GLN A 34 -13.43 -50.54 -10.22
CA GLN A 34 -13.67 -51.72 -11.04
C GLN A 34 -12.82 -52.90 -10.55
N GLN A 35 -13.48 -53.89 -9.95
CA GLN A 35 -12.91 -55.23 -9.85
C GLN A 35 -12.73 -55.75 -11.26
N SER A 36 -11.51 -56.15 -11.60
CA SER A 36 -11.15 -56.77 -12.88
C SER A 36 -12.10 -57.93 -13.21
N LEU A 37 -12.93 -57.78 -14.23
CA LEU A 37 -13.74 -58.87 -14.76
C LEU A 37 -12.81 -59.95 -15.34
N LYS A 38 -12.71 -61.10 -14.65
CA LYS A 38 -12.11 -62.32 -15.22
C LYS A 38 -13.17 -63.07 -16.02
N VAL A 39 -13.09 -62.98 -17.34
CA VAL A 39 -13.88 -63.85 -18.23
C VAL A 39 -13.14 -65.18 -18.36
N CYS A 40 -13.75 -66.26 -17.88
CA CYS A 40 -13.24 -67.62 -18.04
C CYS A 40 -14.11 -68.39 -19.03
N ILE A 41 -13.51 -68.95 -20.08
CA ILE A 41 -14.18 -69.87 -21.00
C ILE A 41 -14.03 -71.29 -20.42
N PRO A 42 -15.11 -72.07 -20.23
CA PRO A 42 -15.01 -73.40 -19.64
C PRO A 42 -14.52 -74.42 -20.67
N GLY A 43 -13.48 -75.17 -20.32
CA GLY A 43 -13.09 -76.37 -21.05
C GLY A 43 -11.74 -76.32 -21.75
N THR A 44 -10.66 -75.98 -21.05
CA THR A 44 -9.31 -76.56 -21.20
C THR A 44 -8.45 -76.00 -20.08
N GLY A 45 -7.80 -76.86 -19.30
CA GLY A 45 -6.99 -76.43 -18.17
C GLY A 45 -5.70 -75.75 -18.63
N ARG A 46 -5.64 -74.41 -18.56
CA ARG A 46 -4.53 -73.53 -18.13
C ARG A 46 -4.81 -72.06 -18.51
N ASP A 47 -4.45 -71.19 -17.57
CA ASP A 47 -4.18 -69.74 -17.65
C ASP A 47 -5.31 -68.75 -18.05
N CYS A 48 -5.80 -67.99 -17.05
CA CYS A 48 -6.54 -66.74 -17.25
C CYS A 48 -5.55 -65.61 -17.60
N LEU A 49 -5.62 -65.06 -18.82
CA LEU A 49 -4.83 -63.89 -19.21
C LEU A 49 -5.43 -62.60 -18.66
N THR A 50 -4.65 -61.84 -17.89
CA THR A 50 -4.94 -60.44 -17.54
C THR A 50 -4.57 -59.53 -18.72
N ALA A 51 -5.41 -58.53 -19.03
CA ALA A 51 -5.09 -57.52 -20.02
C ALA A 51 -3.76 -56.81 -19.68
N PRO A 52 -2.91 -56.46 -20.67
CA PRO A 52 -1.60 -55.89 -20.39
C PRO A 52 -1.74 -54.51 -19.75
N ALA A 53 -0.98 -54.25 -18.69
CA ALA A 53 -0.88 -52.96 -17.98
C ALA A 53 -0.52 -51.77 -18.90
N GLN A 54 -0.11 -52.02 -20.15
CA GLN A 54 0.24 -51.01 -21.14
C GLN A 54 -0.96 -50.20 -21.64
N HIS A 55 -2.18 -50.76 -21.69
CA HIS A 55 -3.34 -49.99 -22.17
C HIS A 55 -3.85 -48.99 -21.12
N GLN A 56 -3.79 -49.33 -19.83
CA GLN A 56 -4.13 -48.40 -18.74
C GLN A 56 -3.07 -47.32 -18.56
N GLN A 57 -1.78 -47.65 -18.76
CA GLN A 57 -0.72 -46.65 -18.80
C GLN A 57 -0.83 -45.72 -20.02
N GLN A 58 -1.30 -46.19 -21.18
CA GLN A 58 -1.53 -45.33 -22.34
C GLN A 58 -2.73 -44.41 -22.18
N GLU A 59 -3.82 -44.82 -21.52
CA GLU A 59 -4.95 -43.94 -21.22
C GLU A 59 -4.64 -42.93 -20.11
N GLN A 60 -3.87 -43.33 -19.07
CA GLN A 60 -3.33 -42.39 -18.08
C GLN A 60 -2.29 -41.46 -18.68
N GLN A 61 -1.39 -41.94 -19.54
CA GLN A 61 -0.47 -41.08 -20.28
C GLN A 61 -1.21 -40.21 -21.29
N HIS A 62 -2.31 -40.64 -21.92
CA HIS A 62 -3.11 -39.73 -22.75
C HIS A 62 -3.85 -38.70 -21.91
N HIS A 63 -4.32 -39.02 -20.70
CA HIS A 63 -4.91 -38.03 -19.78
C HIS A 63 -3.86 -37.08 -19.17
N GLU A 64 -2.66 -37.56 -18.84
CA GLU A 64 -1.54 -36.76 -18.33
C GLU A 64 -0.87 -35.95 -19.46
N HIS A 65 -0.89 -36.44 -20.71
CA HIS A 65 -0.41 -35.71 -21.88
C HIS A 65 -1.48 -34.77 -22.46
N HIS A 66 -2.78 -34.99 -22.22
CA HIS A 66 -3.82 -33.98 -22.44
C HIS A 66 -3.94 -32.98 -21.28
N GLN A 67 -3.34 -33.28 -20.12
CA GLN A 67 -2.92 -32.30 -19.11
C GLN A 67 -1.51 -31.76 -19.35
N GLN A 68 -1.01 -31.83 -20.60
CA GLN A 68 -0.08 -30.82 -21.06
C GLN A 68 -0.74 -29.47 -20.80
N VAL A 69 -0.12 -28.69 -19.91
CA VAL A 69 -0.40 -27.28 -19.72
C VAL A 69 -0.58 -26.66 -21.11
N GLN A 70 -1.82 -26.39 -21.53
CA GLN A 70 -2.03 -25.39 -22.56
C GLN A 70 -1.33 -24.16 -22.01
N GLN A 71 -0.18 -23.79 -22.59
CA GLN A 71 0.58 -22.64 -22.14
C GLN A 71 -0.32 -21.42 -22.29
N ARG A 72 -1.01 -21.05 -21.21
CA ARG A 72 -1.91 -19.92 -21.19
C ARG A 72 -1.06 -18.69 -20.92
N TRP A 73 -0.98 -17.79 -21.88
CA TRP A 73 -0.29 -16.52 -21.71
C TRP A 73 -1.19 -15.58 -20.93
N ASN A 74 -1.00 -15.55 -19.62
CA ASN A 74 -1.75 -14.65 -18.74
C ASN A 74 -1.39 -13.19 -19.03
N HIS A 75 -2.38 -12.31 -18.95
CA HIS A 75 -2.16 -10.88 -19.03
C HIS A 75 -1.11 -10.43 -17.99
N PRO A 76 -0.23 -9.45 -18.28
CA PRO A 76 0.80 -9.02 -17.33
C PRO A 76 0.23 -8.58 -15.98
N ILE A 77 -0.95 -7.92 -15.96
CA ILE A 77 -1.64 -7.55 -14.70
C ILE A 77 -2.02 -8.79 -13.88
N LYS A 78 -2.49 -9.86 -14.53
CA LYS A 78 -2.80 -11.13 -13.86
C LYS A 78 -1.55 -11.76 -13.25
N GLN A 79 -0.43 -11.74 -13.97
CA GLN A 79 0.86 -12.24 -13.47
C GLN A 79 1.35 -11.42 -12.26
N LEU A 80 1.23 -10.09 -12.32
CA LEU A 80 1.58 -9.18 -11.22
C LEU A 80 0.71 -9.45 -9.99
N HIS A 81 -0.61 -9.60 -10.16
CA HIS A 81 -1.53 -9.96 -9.09
C HIS A 81 -1.18 -11.32 -8.46
N ASP A 82 -1.01 -12.37 -9.26
CA ASP A 82 -0.74 -13.72 -8.74
C ASP A 82 0.59 -13.76 -7.95
N ARG A 83 1.64 -13.11 -8.47
CA ARG A 83 2.93 -13.02 -7.79
C ARG A 83 2.85 -12.19 -6.50
N ALA A 84 2.11 -11.08 -6.53
CA ALA A 84 1.91 -10.27 -5.34
C ALA A 84 1.13 -11.05 -4.26
N MET A 85 0.10 -11.81 -4.65
CA MET A 85 -0.66 -12.68 -3.75
C MET A 85 0.21 -13.77 -3.11
N GLU A 86 1.11 -14.40 -3.89
CA GLU A 86 2.06 -15.37 -3.37
C GLU A 86 3.03 -14.74 -2.36
N SER A 87 3.61 -13.59 -2.72
CA SER A 87 4.56 -12.86 -1.88
C SER A 87 3.90 -12.39 -0.59
N PHE A 88 2.67 -11.89 -0.68
CA PHE A 88 1.85 -11.49 0.45
C PHE A 88 1.54 -12.66 1.38
N THR A 89 1.14 -13.80 0.83
CA THR A 89 0.87 -15.01 1.61
C THR A 89 2.11 -15.48 2.35
N LYS A 90 3.29 -15.44 1.69
CA LYS A 90 4.58 -15.74 2.33
C LYS A 90 4.90 -14.77 3.47
N MET A 91 4.70 -13.46 3.25
CA MET A 91 4.89 -12.42 4.26
C MET A 91 4.04 -12.68 5.50
N ILE A 92 2.75 -13.00 5.33
CA ILE A 92 1.85 -13.27 6.45
C ILE A 92 2.20 -14.56 7.19
N ASN A 93 2.52 -15.63 6.45
CA ASN A 93 2.80 -16.93 7.05
C ASN A 93 4.11 -16.95 7.86
N ARG A 94 5.08 -16.10 7.50
CA ARG A 94 6.37 -16.03 8.22
C ARG A 94 6.34 -15.19 9.50
N GLN A 95 5.25 -14.46 9.78
CA GLN A 95 5.19 -13.58 10.95
C GLN A 95 5.37 -14.37 12.26
N SER A 96 6.29 -13.90 13.10
CA SER A 96 6.63 -14.46 14.41
C SER A 96 5.41 -14.66 15.31
N LYS A 97 5.36 -15.81 16.00
CA LYS A 97 4.26 -16.17 16.91
C LYS A 97 4.65 -16.12 18.38
N THR A 98 5.94 -16.16 18.66
CA THR A 98 6.52 -16.13 20.01
C THR A 98 7.56 -15.03 20.10
N LEU A 99 7.86 -14.58 21.33
CA LEU A 99 8.87 -13.55 21.56
C LEU A 99 10.25 -14.00 21.04
N ASP A 100 10.67 -15.24 21.29
CA ASP A 100 11.96 -15.76 20.83
C ASP A 100 12.08 -15.74 19.31
N GLN A 101 11.00 -16.07 18.58
CA GLN A 101 10.96 -15.97 17.12
C GLN A 101 11.11 -14.51 16.65
N ALA A 102 10.40 -13.58 17.30
CA ALA A 102 10.45 -12.16 16.95
C ALA A 102 11.83 -11.56 17.23
N ILE A 103 12.49 -11.98 18.31
CA ILE A 103 13.88 -11.59 18.62
C ILE A 103 14.82 -12.13 17.53
N HIS A 104 14.71 -13.41 17.19
CA HIS A 104 15.58 -14.02 16.17
C HIS A 104 15.41 -13.38 14.79
N GLU A 105 14.17 -13.15 14.34
CA GLU A 105 13.92 -12.48 13.06
C GLU A 105 14.37 -11.03 13.09
N TYR A 106 14.21 -10.32 14.21
CA TYR A 106 14.74 -8.96 14.38
C TYR A 106 16.26 -8.93 14.18
N GLU A 107 16.99 -9.81 14.86
CA GLU A 107 18.46 -9.90 14.77
C GLU A 107 18.91 -10.28 13.36
N HIS A 108 18.23 -11.25 12.75
CA HIS A 108 18.47 -11.66 11.37
C HIS A 108 18.25 -10.51 10.37
N ARG A 109 17.16 -9.76 10.53
CA ARG A 109 16.75 -8.69 9.62
C ARG A 109 17.56 -7.41 9.76
N TYR A 110 17.82 -6.98 11.00
CA TYR A 110 18.43 -5.68 11.29
C TYR A 110 19.89 -5.78 11.76
N GLY A 111 20.42 -6.99 11.97
CA GLY A 111 21.82 -7.22 12.34
C GLY A 111 22.21 -6.71 13.73
N ARG A 112 21.23 -6.53 14.63
CA ARG A 112 21.43 -6.00 16.00
C ARG A 112 20.36 -6.55 16.94
N ALA A 113 20.61 -6.48 18.24
CA ALA A 113 19.63 -6.86 19.26
C ALA A 113 18.39 -5.93 19.22
N PRO A 114 17.19 -6.42 19.59
CA PRO A 114 16.01 -5.58 19.76
C PRO A 114 16.20 -4.51 20.86
N PRO A 115 15.47 -3.38 20.82
CA PRO A 115 15.57 -2.37 21.87
C PRO A 115 15.01 -2.85 23.21
N LEU A 116 15.43 -2.22 24.30
CA LEU A 116 14.81 -2.37 25.62
C LEU A 116 13.31 -2.09 25.53
N GLY A 117 12.48 -2.95 26.15
CA GLY A 117 11.03 -2.88 26.08
C GLY A 117 10.41 -3.58 24.87
N PHE A 118 11.21 -4.22 24.00
CA PHE A 118 10.71 -4.99 22.87
C PHE A 118 9.79 -6.16 23.27
N ASP A 119 10.03 -6.78 24.42
CA ASP A 119 9.15 -7.77 25.03
C ASP A 119 7.76 -7.21 25.34
N LYS A 120 7.70 -5.99 25.90
CA LYS A 120 6.45 -5.26 26.16
C LYS A 120 5.75 -4.83 24.89
N TRP A 121 6.52 -4.40 23.90
CA TRP A 121 5.97 -4.14 22.57
C TRP A 121 5.39 -5.41 21.92
N PHE A 122 6.06 -6.56 22.04
CA PHE A 122 5.55 -7.82 21.51
C PHE A 122 4.26 -8.26 22.22
N GLU A 123 4.22 -8.17 23.56
CA GLU A 123 3.01 -8.42 24.36
C GLU A 123 1.85 -7.50 23.89
N PHE A 124 2.12 -6.21 23.73
CA PHE A 124 1.14 -5.24 23.24
C PHE A 124 0.65 -5.56 21.82
N ALA A 125 1.56 -5.88 20.89
CA ALA A 125 1.21 -6.26 19.52
C ALA A 125 0.31 -7.52 19.48
N LYS A 126 0.57 -8.48 20.38
CA LYS A 126 -0.26 -9.68 20.53
C LYS A 126 -1.64 -9.37 21.10
N GLU A 127 -1.71 -8.50 22.11
CA GLU A 127 -2.97 -8.05 22.72
C GLU A 127 -3.87 -7.34 21.71
N LYS A 128 -3.28 -6.51 20.84
CA LYS A 128 -3.98 -5.79 19.77
C LYS A 128 -4.29 -6.63 18.53
N ASP A 129 -4.00 -7.93 18.56
CA ASP A 129 -4.15 -8.86 17.42
C ASP A 129 -3.47 -8.32 16.15
N SER A 130 -2.27 -7.75 16.28
CA SER A 130 -1.56 -7.21 15.12
C SER A 130 -1.14 -8.34 14.21
N ALA A 131 -1.50 -8.21 12.93
CA ALA A 131 -1.13 -9.21 11.92
C ALA A 131 0.34 -9.10 11.48
N ILE A 132 1.03 -8.01 11.83
CA ILE A 132 2.43 -7.74 11.46
C ILE A 132 3.27 -7.55 12.71
N VAL A 133 4.32 -8.37 12.82
CA VAL A 133 5.28 -8.39 13.94
C VAL A 133 6.70 -8.11 13.46
N ASP A 134 7.07 -8.58 12.28
CA ASP A 134 8.48 -8.55 11.86
C ASP A 134 8.80 -7.42 10.86
N ASP A 135 7.83 -7.03 10.04
CA ASP A 135 8.03 -6.10 8.92
C ASP A 135 7.84 -4.64 9.35
N PHE A 136 8.92 -4.05 9.86
CA PHE A 136 9.04 -2.64 10.27
C PHE A 136 10.24 -1.94 9.61
N ASP A 137 10.56 -2.34 8.37
CA ASP A 137 11.72 -1.85 7.63
C ASP A 137 11.69 -0.34 7.44
N THR A 138 10.50 0.25 7.32
CA THR A 138 10.32 1.70 7.20
C THR A 138 10.83 2.46 8.43
N ILE A 139 10.71 1.89 9.63
CA ILE A 139 11.29 2.48 10.86
C ILE A 139 12.81 2.40 10.78
N ALA A 140 13.36 1.23 10.48
CA ALA A 140 14.80 1.01 10.43
C ALA A 140 15.49 1.90 9.38
N GLU A 141 14.91 1.98 8.17
CA GLU A 141 15.38 2.85 7.09
C GLU A 141 15.32 4.34 7.49
N SER A 142 14.24 4.78 8.15
CA SER A 142 14.08 6.18 8.53
C SER A 142 15.02 6.63 9.65
N LEU A 143 15.39 5.73 10.56
CA LEU A 143 16.30 6.02 11.67
C LEU A 143 17.77 5.84 11.29
N GLN A 144 18.08 5.27 10.12
CA GLN A 144 19.44 4.87 9.74
C GLN A 144 20.46 6.01 9.85
N PHE A 145 20.12 7.22 9.39
CA PHE A 145 21.06 8.35 9.39
C PHE A 145 21.47 8.80 10.80
N LEU A 146 20.59 8.62 11.80
CA LEU A 146 20.85 9.00 13.19
C LEU A 146 21.87 8.07 13.86
N TRP A 147 22.01 6.82 13.39
CA TRP A 147 23.03 5.90 13.90
C TRP A 147 24.46 6.37 13.58
N HIS A 148 24.64 7.30 12.65
CA HIS A 148 25.92 7.91 12.33
C HIS A 148 26.20 9.21 13.11
N ILE A 149 25.32 9.57 14.05
CA ILE A 149 25.37 10.81 14.82
C ILE A 149 25.47 10.45 16.31
N SER A 150 26.27 11.18 17.09
CA SER A 150 26.35 10.93 18.54
C SER A 150 25.03 11.32 19.23
N PRO A 151 24.60 10.65 20.31
CA PRO A 151 23.36 11.02 21.00
C PRO A 151 23.36 12.48 21.47
N ALA A 152 24.52 12.99 21.90
CA ALA A 152 24.68 14.39 22.28
C ALA A 152 24.45 15.37 21.13
N ASP A 153 24.92 15.04 19.92
CA ASP A 153 24.69 15.86 18.73
C ASP A 153 23.24 15.77 18.24
N ILE A 154 22.57 14.62 18.38
CA ILE A 154 21.12 14.50 18.06
C ILE A 154 20.32 15.44 18.95
N GLU A 155 20.61 15.44 20.25
CA GLU A 155 19.97 16.31 21.23
C GLU A 155 20.27 17.81 20.96
N ASP A 156 21.50 18.14 20.58
CA ASP A 156 21.86 19.51 20.16
C ASP A 156 21.10 19.94 18.90
N ASN A 157 20.98 19.08 17.90
CA ASN A 157 20.20 19.32 16.69
C ASN A 157 18.71 19.49 16.98
N TYR A 158 18.15 18.70 17.90
CA TYR A 158 16.78 18.88 18.40
C TYR A 158 16.59 20.28 18.98
N ARG A 159 17.47 20.72 19.90
CA ARG A 159 17.38 22.05 20.52
C ARG A 159 17.45 23.17 19.49
N LYS A 160 18.41 23.12 18.58
CA LYS A 160 18.57 24.11 17.49
C LYS A 160 17.35 24.20 16.59
N ALA A 161 16.81 23.06 16.16
CA ALA A 161 15.65 23.03 15.27
C ALA A 161 14.34 23.44 15.98
N SER A 162 14.18 23.12 17.27
CA SER A 162 12.99 23.49 18.06
C SER A 162 12.87 25.00 18.34
N ALA A 163 14.00 25.73 18.39
CA ALA A 163 14.04 27.14 18.77
C ALA A 163 13.35 28.09 17.77
N GLY A 164 13.17 27.68 16.51
CA GLY A 164 12.69 28.54 15.43
C GLY A 164 11.17 28.56 15.19
N GLY A 165 10.39 27.75 15.91
CA GLY A 165 8.92 27.69 15.76
C GLY A 165 8.41 27.10 14.43
N MET A 166 9.29 26.54 13.60
CA MET A 166 8.94 25.97 12.29
C MET A 166 8.38 24.54 12.36
N VAL A 167 8.55 23.89 13.51
CA VAL A 167 8.15 22.51 13.79
C VAL A 167 7.57 22.41 15.20
N HIS A 168 6.70 21.44 15.40
CA HIS A 168 6.12 21.13 16.71
C HIS A 168 7.03 20.18 17.48
N THR A 169 6.76 20.00 18.77
CA THR A 169 7.48 19.03 19.61
C THR A 169 6.53 17.99 20.18
N LEU A 170 7.08 16.78 20.38
CA LEU A 170 6.47 15.68 21.09
C LEU A 170 7.51 15.11 22.05
N THR A 171 7.14 14.98 23.31
CA THR A 171 8.03 14.51 24.38
C THR A 171 7.37 13.34 25.10
N PHE A 172 8.15 12.32 25.43
CA PHE A 172 7.78 11.30 26.39
C PHE A 172 8.77 11.37 27.55
N GLU A 173 8.25 11.56 28.77
CA GLU A 173 9.03 11.65 30.00
C GLU A 173 8.29 10.96 31.14
N SER A 174 8.97 10.10 31.90
CA SER A 174 8.41 9.42 33.08
C SER A 174 7.08 8.72 32.78
N GLY A 175 6.97 8.11 31.60
CA GLY A 175 5.77 7.38 31.14
C GLY A 175 4.58 8.28 30.78
N GLN A 176 4.78 9.58 30.57
CA GLN A 176 3.75 10.52 30.10
C GLN A 176 4.19 11.17 28.79
N GLY A 177 3.22 11.44 27.92
CA GLY A 177 3.44 12.17 26.66
C GLY A 177 2.98 13.63 26.77
N THR A 178 3.71 14.55 26.15
CA THR A 178 3.34 15.96 26.02
C THR A 178 3.59 16.45 24.60
N ALA A 179 2.59 17.09 23.98
CA ALA A 179 2.69 17.72 22.68
C ALA A 179 2.76 19.26 22.84
N SER A 180 3.51 19.94 21.98
CA SER A 180 3.53 21.41 21.96
C SER A 180 2.16 22.00 21.61
N VAL A 181 1.97 23.29 21.88
CA VAL A 181 0.76 24.04 21.49
C VAL A 181 0.42 23.81 20.00
N GLU A 182 -0.88 23.68 19.72
CA GLU A 182 -1.46 23.43 18.37
C GLU A 182 -1.02 22.11 17.70
N ASN A 183 -0.33 21.22 18.42
CA ASN A 183 0.06 19.90 17.91
C ASN A 183 -1.02 18.83 18.15
N TRP A 184 -2.17 18.97 17.48
CA TRP A 184 -3.28 18.04 17.62
C TRP A 184 -2.93 16.58 17.22
N MET A 185 -2.06 16.40 16.22
CA MET A 185 -1.60 15.05 15.81
C MET A 185 -0.76 14.40 16.91
N GLY A 186 0.07 15.19 17.60
CA GLY A 186 0.83 14.73 18.76
C GLY A 186 -0.08 14.31 19.91
N GLU A 187 -1.15 15.06 20.18
CA GLU A 187 -2.16 14.68 21.18
C GLU A 187 -2.87 13.36 20.83
N ASP A 188 -3.21 13.16 19.55
CA ASP A 188 -3.81 11.92 19.07
C ASP A 188 -2.84 10.73 19.14
N ILE A 189 -1.55 10.94 18.84
CA ILE A 189 -0.50 9.93 19.04
C ILE A 189 -0.40 9.53 20.52
N ILE A 190 -0.40 10.50 21.43
CA ILE A 190 -0.34 10.24 22.87
C ILE A 190 -1.54 9.39 23.30
N ARG A 191 -2.74 9.75 22.83
CA ARG A 191 -3.98 9.00 23.13
C ARG A 191 -3.95 7.59 22.57
N ALA A 192 -3.45 7.41 21.34
CA ALA A 192 -3.29 6.09 20.74
C ALA A 192 -2.33 5.19 21.54
N LEU A 193 -1.41 5.79 22.29
CA LEU A 193 -0.42 5.09 23.11
C LEU A 193 -0.77 5.03 24.61
N ASP A 194 -2.00 5.37 25.03
CA ASP A 194 -2.35 5.46 26.46
C ASP A 194 -2.06 4.16 27.25
N GLU A 195 -2.22 3.00 26.63
CA GLU A 195 -1.97 1.68 27.23
C GLU A 195 -0.49 1.25 27.17
N ALA A 196 0.33 1.91 26.34
CA ALA A 196 1.72 1.52 26.09
C ALA A 196 2.76 2.55 26.60
N LYS A 197 2.37 3.81 26.74
CA LYS A 197 3.28 4.95 27.00
C LYS A 197 4.11 4.81 28.28
N ALA A 198 3.63 4.07 29.27
CA ALA A 198 4.38 3.78 30.49
C ALA A 198 5.64 2.91 30.25
N HIS A 199 5.71 2.22 29.12
CA HIS A 199 6.85 1.39 28.71
C HIS A 199 7.78 2.08 27.70
N ILE A 200 7.46 3.32 27.31
CA ILE A 200 8.25 4.10 26.37
C ILE A 200 9.33 4.86 27.16
N PRO A 201 10.63 4.65 26.87
CA PRO A 201 11.69 5.41 27.53
C PRO A 201 11.66 6.89 27.15
N ASP A 202 12.31 7.72 27.96
CA ASP A 202 12.28 9.16 27.81
C ASP A 202 12.98 9.63 26.50
N PHE A 203 12.35 10.57 25.79
CA PHE A 203 12.95 11.27 24.65
C PHE A 203 12.18 12.54 24.27
N HIS A 204 12.83 13.38 23.45
CA HIS A 204 12.20 14.49 22.74
C HIS A 204 12.34 14.30 21.22
N ILE A 205 11.29 14.62 20.47
CA ILE A 205 11.29 14.56 19.01
C ILE A 205 10.52 15.73 18.40
N LEU A 206 10.90 16.12 17.18
CA LEU A 206 10.22 17.16 16.42
C LEU A 206 9.13 16.55 15.55
N MET A 207 8.06 17.30 15.33
CA MET A 207 6.93 16.90 14.49
C MET A 207 6.64 17.94 13.42
N ASN A 208 6.53 17.46 12.19
CA ASN A 208 5.99 18.19 11.06
C ASN A 208 4.51 17.87 10.89
N LEU A 209 3.70 18.92 10.90
CA LEU A 209 2.25 18.85 10.70
C LEU A 209 1.84 19.31 9.29
N LEU A 210 2.78 19.82 8.48
CA LEU A 210 2.51 20.11 7.07
C LEU A 210 2.47 18.82 6.24
N ASP A 211 1.93 18.94 5.03
CA ASP A 211 1.83 17.84 4.09
C ASP A 211 3.22 17.45 3.56
N GLU A 212 4.04 18.44 3.18
CA GLU A 212 5.37 18.21 2.61
C GLU A 212 6.44 17.84 3.66
N PRO A 213 7.38 16.94 3.33
CA PRO A 213 8.49 16.54 4.22
C PRO A 213 9.55 17.64 4.39
N ARG A 214 10.43 17.51 5.40
CA ARG A 214 11.31 18.58 5.89
C ARG A 214 12.81 18.33 5.72
N VAL A 215 13.29 17.10 5.77
CA VAL A 215 14.73 16.82 5.97
C VAL A 215 15.40 16.34 4.68
N LEU A 216 16.16 17.22 4.03
CA LEU A 216 17.03 16.91 2.88
C LEU A 216 18.49 16.99 3.31
N LEU A 217 19.05 15.85 3.73
CA LEU A 217 20.45 15.78 4.16
C LEU A 217 21.38 16.17 3.02
N ALA A 218 22.31 17.09 3.29
CA ALA A 218 23.36 17.46 2.36
C ALA A 218 24.63 16.65 2.63
N GLU A 219 25.30 16.20 1.57
CA GLU A 219 26.64 15.62 1.67
C GLU A 219 27.61 16.63 2.29
N ASN A 220 28.42 16.17 3.26
CA ASN A 220 29.52 16.93 3.86
C ASN A 220 29.16 18.14 4.73
N LYS A 221 27.92 18.27 5.23
CA LYS A 221 27.63 19.25 6.30
C LYS A 221 28.07 18.74 7.67
N PRO A 222 28.64 19.62 8.53
CA PRO A 222 29.00 19.22 9.89
C PRO A 222 27.76 18.80 10.68
N VAL A 223 27.93 17.75 11.48
CA VAL A 223 26.88 17.10 12.28
C VAL A 223 26.16 18.08 13.22
N SER A 224 26.83 19.16 13.64
CA SER A 224 26.33 20.20 14.56
C SER A 224 25.99 21.54 13.87
N ALA A 225 25.69 21.54 12.57
CA ALA A 225 25.33 22.76 11.85
C ALA A 225 24.08 23.44 12.43
N GLU A 226 24.03 24.77 12.37
CA GLU A 226 22.82 25.54 12.66
C GLU A 226 21.64 25.07 11.79
N THR A 227 20.45 25.02 12.38
CA THR A 227 19.24 24.65 11.64
C THR A 227 18.78 25.82 10.80
N TYR A 228 19.08 25.77 9.51
CA TYR A 228 18.55 26.70 8.52
C TYR A 228 17.35 26.10 7.79
N TRP A 229 16.27 26.87 7.70
CA TRP A 229 15.05 26.54 6.97
C TRP A 229 15.05 27.25 5.62
N ASN A 230 14.98 26.47 4.55
CA ASN A 230 14.89 26.94 3.18
C ASN A 230 13.43 26.83 2.75
N SER A 231 12.87 27.89 2.17
CA SER A 231 11.56 27.82 1.52
C SER A 231 11.79 27.64 0.02
N ASP A 232 11.17 26.61 -0.56
CA ASP A 232 10.94 26.47 -1.99
C ASP A 232 9.42 26.53 -2.26
N ASP A 233 8.69 27.26 -1.41
CA ASP A 233 7.25 27.40 -1.50
C ASP A 233 6.89 28.01 -2.86
N MET A 234 6.01 27.35 -3.59
CA MET A 234 5.50 27.75 -4.91
C MET A 234 6.58 27.81 -6.01
N ASP A 235 7.81 27.39 -5.72
CA ASP A 235 8.95 27.35 -6.63
C ASP A 235 9.34 25.90 -6.96
N SER A 236 10.24 25.71 -7.92
CA SER A 236 10.68 24.36 -8.27
C SER A 236 11.47 23.69 -7.15
N ALA A 237 10.87 22.66 -6.56
CA ALA A 237 11.50 21.79 -5.58
C ALA A 237 12.51 20.82 -6.20
N TRP A 238 12.40 20.57 -7.51
CA TRP A 238 13.22 19.58 -8.22
C TRP A 238 14.74 19.76 -8.01
N PRO A 239 15.36 20.95 -8.16
CA PRO A 239 16.80 21.10 -8.00
C PRO A 239 17.29 20.72 -6.59
N ARG A 240 16.51 21.05 -5.55
CA ARG A 240 16.89 20.72 -4.17
C ARG A 240 16.71 19.24 -3.86
N ILE A 241 15.60 18.65 -4.28
CA ILE A 241 15.28 17.24 -4.05
C ILE A 241 16.29 16.36 -4.81
N SER A 242 16.45 16.59 -6.12
CA SER A 242 17.36 15.82 -6.99
C SER A 242 18.84 16.04 -6.65
N GLY A 243 19.20 17.21 -6.11
CA GLY A 243 20.56 17.47 -5.62
C GLY A 243 21.01 16.54 -4.49
N THR A 244 20.09 15.81 -3.85
CA THR A 244 20.40 14.79 -2.83
C THR A 244 20.47 13.37 -3.39
N CYS A 245 20.38 13.19 -4.72
CA CYS A 245 20.42 11.86 -5.32
C CYS A 245 21.81 11.20 -5.26
N ASP A 246 22.89 11.98 -5.41
CA ASP A 246 24.26 11.46 -5.34
C ASP A 246 24.58 10.96 -3.92
N ALA A 247 24.56 11.85 -2.93
CA ALA A 247 23.68 11.78 -1.76
C ALA A 247 23.25 10.38 -1.28
N ASN A 248 22.07 10.03 -1.77
CA ASN A 248 21.29 8.90 -1.34
C ASN A 248 21.56 7.64 -2.19
N SER A 249 22.39 7.72 -3.23
CA SER A 249 22.80 6.56 -4.04
C SER A 249 23.47 5.48 -3.18
N ALA A 250 24.12 5.88 -2.08
CA ALA A 250 24.72 5.00 -1.08
C ALA A 250 23.71 4.35 -0.11
N LYS A 251 22.53 4.96 0.12
CA LYS A 251 21.52 4.44 1.08
C LYS A 251 20.75 3.23 0.57
N PHE A 252 20.72 3.03 -0.75
CA PHE A 252 20.04 1.91 -1.40
C PHE A 252 21.02 0.91 -2.07
N VAL A 253 22.30 0.92 -1.68
CA VAL A 253 23.28 -0.11 -2.07
C VAL A 253 22.95 -1.40 -1.32
N GLY A 254 21.92 -2.09 -1.80
CA GLY A 254 21.45 -3.31 -1.17
C GLY A 254 20.31 -4.00 -1.90
N ASP A 255 19.52 -3.29 -2.70
CA ASP A 255 18.36 -3.92 -3.35
C ASP A 255 18.78 -4.66 -4.64
N LYS A 256 19.42 -5.82 -4.45
CA LYS A 256 19.62 -6.84 -5.48
C LYS A 256 18.29 -7.57 -5.79
N ARG A 257 17.17 -6.85 -5.84
CA ARG A 257 15.92 -7.43 -6.32
C ARG A 257 16.04 -7.58 -7.83
N PRO A 258 15.86 -8.80 -8.38
CA PRO A 258 15.88 -8.98 -9.81
C PRO A 258 14.80 -8.11 -10.45
N ASN A 259 15.10 -7.52 -11.61
CA ASN A 259 14.06 -6.94 -12.46
C ASN A 259 12.95 -7.98 -12.66
N SER A 260 11.69 -7.52 -12.62
CA SER A 260 10.57 -8.40 -12.95
C SER A 260 10.79 -9.04 -14.32
N ASP A 261 10.69 -10.36 -14.36
CA ASP A 261 10.71 -11.21 -15.57
C ASP A 261 9.37 -11.20 -16.32
N ILE A 262 8.37 -10.45 -15.84
CA ILE A 262 7.07 -10.28 -16.51
C ILE A 262 7.24 -9.36 -17.70
N ASP A 263 6.94 -9.85 -18.91
CA ASP A 263 6.85 -9.04 -20.11
C ASP A 263 5.66 -8.08 -20.02
N THR A 264 5.92 -6.79 -19.95
CA THR A 264 4.88 -5.75 -19.89
C THR A 264 4.50 -5.23 -21.27
N TYR A 265 5.07 -5.77 -22.35
CA TYR A 265 4.81 -5.35 -23.72
C TYR A 265 5.00 -3.84 -23.92
N SER A 266 6.05 -3.29 -23.29
CA SER A 266 6.40 -1.86 -23.28
C SER A 266 5.42 -0.93 -22.55
N LEU A 267 4.45 -1.46 -21.80
CA LEU A 267 3.64 -0.66 -20.88
C LEU A 267 4.38 -0.45 -19.55
N PRO A 268 4.30 0.75 -18.95
CA PRO A 268 5.00 1.06 -17.71
C PRO A 268 4.22 0.57 -16.47
N PHE A 269 3.72 -0.67 -16.50
CA PHE A 269 3.08 -1.25 -15.31
C PHE A 269 4.06 -1.23 -14.14
N VAL A 270 3.59 -0.81 -12.96
CA VAL A 270 4.41 -0.77 -11.75
C VAL A 270 4.71 -2.19 -11.29
N THR A 271 5.91 -2.67 -11.61
CA THR A 271 6.37 -4.02 -11.24
C THR A 271 7.12 -4.05 -9.90
N ASP A 272 7.72 -2.92 -9.51
CA ASP A 272 8.37 -2.71 -8.22
C ASP A 272 8.05 -1.30 -7.71
N ILE A 273 7.33 -1.21 -6.59
CA ILE A 273 6.85 0.06 -6.05
C ILE A 273 7.98 0.92 -5.48
N ARG A 274 9.07 0.31 -4.96
CA ARG A 274 10.21 1.05 -4.42
C ARG A 274 10.92 1.82 -5.53
N THR A 275 11.15 1.17 -6.68
CA THR A 275 11.75 1.78 -7.88
C THR A 275 10.82 2.80 -8.52
N ALA A 276 9.50 2.54 -8.53
CA ALA A 276 8.52 3.50 -9.05
C ALA A 276 8.41 4.78 -8.19
N LYS A 277 8.64 4.70 -6.87
CA LYS A 277 8.69 5.88 -5.98
C LYS A 277 10.09 6.54 -5.93
N ASP A 278 11.11 5.94 -6.55
CA ASP A 278 12.49 6.44 -6.49
C ASP A 278 12.67 7.65 -7.41
N VAL A 279 12.72 8.84 -6.81
CA VAL A 279 12.86 10.11 -7.52
C VAL A 279 14.17 10.19 -8.31
N CYS A 280 15.24 9.59 -7.78
CA CYS A 280 16.57 9.62 -8.38
C CYS A 280 16.68 8.74 -9.63
N LYS A 281 15.87 7.69 -9.71
CA LYS A 281 15.76 6.84 -10.91
C LYS A 281 14.78 7.37 -11.95
N ASN A 282 13.96 8.37 -11.61
CA ASN A 282 12.87 8.86 -12.44
C ASN A 282 12.92 10.39 -12.63
N PRO A 283 13.90 10.93 -13.38
CA PRO A 283 14.04 12.36 -13.59
C PRO A 283 12.88 13.03 -14.33
N SER A 284 12.04 12.25 -15.02
CA SER A 284 10.81 12.76 -15.65
C SER A 284 9.81 13.32 -14.63
N TYR A 285 9.89 12.93 -13.36
CA TYR A 285 8.98 13.40 -12.31
C TYR A 285 9.08 14.91 -12.06
N SER A 286 10.20 15.53 -12.44
CA SER A 286 10.42 16.98 -12.45
C SER A 286 9.32 17.78 -13.16
N THR A 287 8.64 17.18 -14.15
CA THR A 287 7.58 17.82 -14.93
C THR A 287 6.27 17.03 -14.95
N GLN A 288 6.19 15.94 -14.18
CA GLN A 288 5.03 15.06 -14.15
C GLN A 288 4.25 15.13 -12.84
N HIS A 289 4.88 15.60 -11.76
CA HIS A 289 4.28 15.65 -10.42
C HIS A 289 4.38 17.04 -9.80
N GLY A 290 3.26 17.52 -9.29
CA GLY A 290 3.15 18.92 -8.85
C GLY A 290 4.00 19.26 -7.63
N PHE A 291 4.19 18.31 -6.71
CA PHE A 291 5.16 18.41 -5.62
C PHE A 291 6.60 18.72 -6.07
N MET A 292 7.03 18.21 -7.23
CA MET A 292 8.38 18.49 -7.77
C MET A 292 8.42 19.84 -8.50
N MET A 293 7.28 20.24 -9.05
CA MET A 293 7.16 21.41 -9.91
C MET A 293 7.00 22.69 -9.11
N HIS A 294 5.98 22.80 -8.26
CA HIS A 294 5.69 23.98 -7.45
C HIS A 294 4.87 23.55 -6.21
N PRO A 295 5.47 22.92 -5.18
CA PRO A 295 4.73 22.56 -3.97
C PRO A 295 4.26 23.82 -3.23
N PRO A 296 3.05 23.84 -2.64
CA PRO A 296 2.52 25.06 -2.02
C PRO A 296 3.26 25.51 -0.76
N THR A 297 3.80 24.58 0.05
CA THR A 297 4.35 24.89 1.39
C THR A 297 5.63 24.12 1.73
N LEU A 298 6.48 23.82 0.73
CA LEU A 298 7.74 23.12 0.94
C LEU A 298 8.80 23.99 1.63
N ILE A 299 8.97 23.72 2.93
CA ILE A 299 10.04 24.29 3.76
C ILE A 299 10.96 23.17 4.24
N THR A 300 12.24 23.22 3.87
CA THR A 300 13.20 22.14 4.13
C THR A 300 14.43 22.59 4.92
N THR A 301 15.03 21.65 5.63
CA THR A 301 16.35 21.82 6.24
C THR A 301 17.31 20.73 5.77
N SER A 302 18.60 21.07 5.83
CA SER A 302 19.70 20.11 5.62
C SER A 302 20.41 19.75 6.92
N ALA A 303 19.96 20.30 8.05
CA ALA A 303 20.39 19.85 9.36
C ALA A 303 19.89 18.41 9.61
N PRO A 304 20.71 17.54 10.23
CA PRO A 304 20.29 16.17 10.52
C PRO A 304 19.41 16.10 11.78
N ALA A 305 18.28 16.81 11.72
CA ALA A 305 17.28 16.82 12.77
C ALA A 305 16.30 15.63 12.61
N ALA A 306 15.98 14.98 13.72
CA ALA A 306 14.95 13.95 13.76
C ALA A 306 13.55 14.59 13.76
N ILE A 307 12.89 14.56 12.60
CA ILE A 307 11.56 15.14 12.39
C ILE A 307 10.59 14.05 11.95
N LEU A 308 9.49 13.89 12.68
CA LEU A 308 8.37 13.05 12.30
C LEU A 308 7.58 13.72 11.17
N SER A 309 7.37 13.03 10.05
CA SER A 309 6.51 13.47 8.95
C SER A 309 5.55 12.37 8.51
N GLN A 310 4.41 12.76 7.95
CA GLN A 310 3.33 11.85 7.57
C GLN A 310 3.68 11.01 6.33
N ALA A 311 4.40 11.62 5.39
CA ALA A 311 4.84 10.98 4.16
C ALA A 311 6.13 11.63 3.65
N LYS A 312 6.90 10.92 2.83
CA LYS A 312 8.17 11.42 2.26
C LYS A 312 8.55 10.74 0.95
N THR A 313 9.34 11.37 0.10
CA THR A 313 9.99 10.67 -1.03
C THR A 313 11.33 10.05 -0.57
N ASN A 314 11.93 9.18 -1.38
CA ASN A 314 13.15 8.44 -1.00
C ASN A 314 14.37 9.33 -0.71
N THR A 315 14.36 10.59 -1.15
CA THR A 315 15.43 11.57 -0.91
C THR A 315 15.36 12.21 0.49
N PHE A 316 14.18 12.21 1.11
CA PHE A 316 13.96 12.83 2.42
C PHE A 316 14.28 11.86 3.55
N SER A 317 14.84 12.40 4.63
CA SER A 317 15.28 11.63 5.81
C SER A 317 14.32 11.75 7.00
N ASP A 318 13.15 12.36 6.81
CA ASP A 318 12.09 12.41 7.81
C ASP A 318 11.71 11.02 8.35
N ILE A 319 11.24 10.96 9.58
CA ILE A 319 10.81 9.72 10.24
C ILE A 319 9.31 9.57 10.03
N LEU A 320 8.89 8.48 9.39
CA LEU A 320 7.48 8.28 9.04
C LEU A 320 6.65 7.84 10.26
N TYR A 321 5.55 8.55 10.50
CA TYR A 321 4.52 8.17 11.47
C TYR A 321 3.14 8.01 10.80
N PRO A 322 2.21 7.25 11.40
CA PRO A 322 0.84 7.16 10.92
C PRO A 322 0.15 8.52 10.96
N SER A 323 -0.24 9.05 9.79
CA SER A 323 -1.03 10.28 9.74
C SER A 323 -2.34 10.10 10.48
N MET A 324 -2.59 10.97 11.47
CA MET A 324 -3.84 10.99 12.22
C MET A 324 -5.03 11.40 11.35
N LEU A 325 -4.77 12.02 10.18
CA LEU A 325 -5.80 12.39 9.21
C LEU A 325 -6.58 11.19 8.70
N TYR A 326 -5.95 10.01 8.58
CA TYR A 326 -6.65 8.80 8.14
C TYR A 326 -7.75 8.36 9.10
N PHE A 327 -7.58 8.62 10.40
CA PHE A 327 -8.54 8.23 11.43
C PHE A 327 -9.58 9.30 11.66
N THR A 328 -9.20 10.59 11.60
CA THR A 328 -10.16 11.70 11.77
C THR A 328 -11.05 11.90 10.53
N SER A 329 -10.60 11.47 9.34
CA SER A 329 -11.38 11.50 8.10
C SER A 329 -12.13 10.20 7.79
N ALA A 330 -12.16 9.24 8.73
CA ALA A 330 -12.84 7.97 8.55
C ALA A 330 -14.36 8.15 8.38
N ILE A 331 -14.94 7.42 7.42
CA ILE A 331 -16.40 7.41 7.20
C ILE A 331 -17.03 6.34 8.08
N TRP A 332 -17.73 6.77 9.14
CA TRP A 332 -18.33 5.86 10.13
C TRP A 332 -19.57 5.09 9.62
N THR A 333 -20.25 5.58 8.58
CA THR A 333 -21.43 4.95 7.96
C THR A 333 -21.09 4.11 6.74
N HIS A 334 -19.86 3.56 6.71
CA HIS A 334 -19.31 2.86 5.56
C HIS A 334 -20.21 1.71 5.08
N ASP A 335 -20.62 0.81 5.96
CA ASP A 335 -21.45 -0.35 5.61
C ASP A 335 -22.84 0.03 5.06
N GLU A 336 -23.37 1.19 5.46
CA GLU A 336 -24.66 1.69 4.98
C GLU A 336 -24.56 2.31 3.59
N ALA A 337 -23.43 2.96 3.30
CA ALA A 337 -23.19 3.65 2.03
C ALA A 337 -22.54 2.77 0.96
N ASP A 338 -21.85 1.70 1.36
CA ASP A 338 -21.05 0.88 0.48
C ASP A 338 -21.81 -0.37 -0.01
N MET A 339 -22.23 -0.33 -1.28
CA MET A 339 -23.00 -1.41 -1.90
C MET A 339 -22.14 -2.60 -2.33
N PRO A 340 -22.72 -3.80 -2.49
CA PRO A 340 -22.01 -4.96 -3.04
C PRO A 340 -21.35 -4.67 -4.39
N TRP A 341 -20.21 -5.31 -4.69
CA TRP A 341 -19.46 -5.14 -5.94
C TRP A 341 -20.31 -5.30 -7.21
N SER A 342 -21.26 -6.25 -7.19
CA SER A 342 -22.20 -6.52 -8.28
C SER A 342 -23.06 -5.30 -8.65
N ASP A 343 -23.38 -4.46 -7.67
CA ASP A 343 -24.33 -3.37 -7.78
C ASP A 343 -23.63 -2.03 -8.10
N LYS A 344 -22.30 -2.00 -8.01
CA LYS A 344 -21.48 -0.83 -8.32
C LYS A 344 -21.43 -0.56 -9.82
N LEU A 345 -21.37 0.72 -10.17
CA LEU A 345 -21.08 1.18 -11.52
C LEU A 345 -19.67 0.74 -11.94
N ASN A 346 -19.56 0.16 -13.13
CA ASN A 346 -18.29 -0.28 -13.70
C ASN A 346 -17.50 0.90 -14.27
N LYS A 347 -17.10 1.83 -13.41
CA LYS A 347 -16.42 3.08 -13.73
C LYS A 347 -15.27 3.36 -12.76
N VAL A 348 -14.29 4.12 -13.26
CA VAL A 348 -13.28 4.84 -12.49
C VAL A 348 -13.88 6.16 -12.03
N TYR A 349 -13.90 6.37 -10.71
CA TYR A 349 -14.38 7.60 -10.12
C TYR A 349 -13.24 8.39 -9.47
N TRP A 350 -13.25 9.70 -9.69
CA TRP A 350 -12.43 10.66 -8.96
C TRP A 350 -13.10 12.03 -8.91
N ALA A 351 -13.24 12.59 -7.72
CA ALA A 351 -13.61 13.98 -7.52
C ALA A 351 -12.65 14.61 -6.52
N GLY A 352 -12.13 15.79 -6.82
CA GLY A 352 -11.19 16.47 -5.94
C GLY A 352 -10.84 17.88 -6.42
N SER A 353 -10.13 18.62 -5.58
CA SER A 353 -9.62 19.96 -5.92
C SER A 353 -8.32 19.88 -6.74
N THR A 354 -7.89 21.03 -7.25
CA THR A 354 -6.62 21.20 -8.00
C THR A 354 -5.36 21.11 -7.12
N THR A 355 -5.48 20.72 -5.83
CA THR A 355 -4.34 20.66 -4.90
C THR A 355 -3.19 19.81 -5.41
N GLY A 356 -1.99 20.07 -4.89
CA GLY A 356 -0.79 19.30 -5.21
C GLY A 356 0.16 20.02 -6.17
N MET A 357 -0.12 21.28 -6.47
CA MET A 357 0.79 22.22 -7.11
C MET A 357 0.23 23.64 -6.94
N TYR A 358 1.08 24.60 -6.61
CA TYR A 358 0.74 26.01 -6.77
C TYR A 358 0.81 26.41 -8.26
N THR A 359 -0.21 27.05 -8.81
CA THR A 359 -0.26 27.44 -10.23
C THR A 359 -0.29 28.96 -10.38
N ARG A 360 0.72 29.51 -11.06
CA ARG A 360 0.74 30.92 -11.48
C ARG A 360 0.12 31.08 -12.86
N LEU A 361 -0.28 32.30 -13.19
CA LEU A 361 -0.85 32.57 -14.51
C LEU A 361 0.12 32.19 -15.65
N SER A 362 1.41 32.49 -15.48
CA SER A 362 2.46 32.16 -16.45
C SER A 362 2.66 30.65 -16.68
N ASP A 363 2.27 29.82 -15.71
CA ASP A 363 2.38 28.37 -15.85
C ASP A 363 1.36 27.86 -16.88
N LEU A 364 0.19 28.48 -16.98
CA LEU A 364 -0.87 28.06 -17.93
C LEU A 364 -0.49 28.23 -19.41
N ASP A 365 0.49 29.09 -19.71
CA ASP A 365 1.02 29.27 -21.07
C ASP A 365 1.95 28.11 -21.50
N SER A 366 2.40 27.28 -20.55
CA SER A 366 3.29 26.15 -20.80
C SER A 366 2.52 24.82 -20.83
N PRO A 367 2.54 24.07 -21.96
CA PRO A 367 1.94 22.73 -22.04
C PRO A 367 2.52 21.70 -21.05
N THR A 368 3.66 22.04 -20.42
CA THR A 368 4.41 21.19 -19.49
C THR A 368 4.20 21.55 -18.02
N ALA A 369 3.48 22.64 -17.72
CA ALA A 369 3.25 23.09 -16.35
C ALA A 369 1.90 22.60 -15.77
N GLU A 370 1.45 21.41 -16.17
CA GLU A 370 0.26 20.79 -15.59
C GLU A 370 0.64 19.82 -14.48
N SER A 371 0.02 19.99 -13.31
CA SER A 371 0.18 19.01 -12.24
C SER A 371 -0.36 17.63 -12.66
N HIS A 372 0.11 16.58 -12.00
CA HIS A 372 -0.39 15.22 -12.12
C HIS A 372 -1.94 15.09 -12.11
N ARG A 373 -2.67 15.89 -11.30
CA ARG A 373 -4.15 15.88 -11.29
C ARG A 373 -4.76 16.50 -12.55
N HIS A 374 -4.17 17.57 -13.09
CA HIS A 374 -4.59 18.16 -14.36
C HIS A 374 -4.35 17.19 -15.51
N ARG A 375 -3.17 16.55 -15.53
CA ARG A 375 -2.84 15.50 -16.51
C ARG A 375 -3.84 14.36 -16.48
N PHE A 376 -4.23 13.91 -15.28
CA PHE A 376 -5.27 12.89 -15.09
C PHE A 376 -6.62 13.34 -15.65
N ILE A 377 -7.14 14.51 -15.25
CA ILE A 377 -8.43 15.02 -15.74
C ILE A 377 -8.41 15.20 -17.27
N ARG A 378 -7.30 15.69 -17.83
CA ARG A 378 -7.15 15.84 -19.28
C ARG A 378 -7.13 14.48 -20.00
N LEU A 379 -6.52 13.46 -19.41
CA LEU A 379 -6.51 12.10 -19.95
C LEU A 379 -7.92 11.50 -20.00
N THR A 380 -8.70 11.65 -18.94
CA THR A 380 -9.99 10.96 -18.76
C THR A 380 -11.19 11.72 -19.34
N ASN A 381 -11.14 13.06 -19.39
CA ASN A 381 -12.24 13.90 -19.89
C ASN A 381 -12.08 14.38 -21.33
N ASN A 382 -11.07 13.91 -22.08
CA ASN A 382 -10.84 14.35 -23.46
C ASN A 382 -11.17 13.26 -24.50
N PRO A 383 -12.46 13.05 -24.83
CA PRO A 383 -12.89 12.02 -25.79
C PRO A 383 -12.43 12.30 -27.23
N HIS A 384 -11.91 13.49 -27.51
CA HIS A 384 -11.44 13.91 -28.83
C HIS A 384 -9.91 13.93 -28.94
N SER A 385 -9.20 13.48 -27.89
CA SER A 385 -7.75 13.31 -27.95
C SER A 385 -7.38 12.37 -29.10
N LYS A 386 -6.52 12.85 -30.00
CA LYS A 386 -5.91 12.01 -31.05
C LYS A 386 -4.64 11.31 -30.58
N LYS A 387 -4.27 11.46 -29.30
CA LYS A 387 -3.06 10.82 -28.75
C LYS A 387 -3.30 9.31 -28.68
N PRO A 388 -2.50 8.48 -29.36
CA PRO A 388 -2.65 7.04 -29.27
C PRO A 388 -2.16 6.54 -27.92
N HIS A 389 -2.94 5.64 -27.31
CA HIS A 389 -2.62 4.84 -26.14
C HIS A 389 -2.28 3.41 -26.55
N THR A 390 -1.40 2.76 -25.79
CA THR A 390 -1.03 1.36 -26.01
C THR A 390 -1.99 0.46 -25.23
N PHE A 391 -2.50 -0.57 -25.88
CA PHE A 391 -3.37 -1.59 -25.31
C PHE A 391 -2.87 -2.98 -25.68
N LEU A 392 -3.33 -4.00 -24.95
CA LEU A 392 -2.97 -5.40 -25.22
C LEU A 392 -4.17 -6.19 -25.75
N SER A 393 -3.94 -6.96 -26.80
CA SER A 393 -4.91 -7.90 -27.36
C SER A 393 -4.34 -9.31 -27.42
N GLN A 394 -5.22 -10.30 -27.32
CA GLN A 394 -4.91 -11.71 -27.46
C GLN A 394 -6.11 -12.37 -28.13
N SER A 395 -5.86 -13.08 -29.23
CA SER A 395 -6.92 -13.76 -30.00
C SER A 395 -7.09 -15.21 -29.54
N ASP A 396 -6.00 -15.86 -29.14
CA ASP A 396 -5.96 -17.22 -28.60
C ASP A 396 -5.19 -17.21 -27.26
N PRO A 397 -5.75 -17.73 -26.16
CA PRO A 397 -5.06 -17.84 -24.87
C PRO A 397 -3.71 -18.59 -24.92
N SER A 398 -3.48 -19.41 -25.94
CA SER A 398 -2.23 -20.15 -26.17
C SER A 398 -1.13 -19.33 -26.87
N GLU A 399 -1.46 -18.13 -27.36
CA GLU A 399 -0.52 -17.20 -28.00
C GLU A 399 -0.13 -16.04 -27.08
N PRO A 400 1.07 -15.46 -27.23
CA PRO A 400 1.47 -14.25 -26.52
C PRO A 400 0.54 -13.07 -26.79
N TRP A 401 0.45 -12.14 -25.83
CA TRP A 401 -0.24 -10.87 -26.05
C TRP A 401 0.48 -10.02 -27.10
N THR A 402 -0.28 -9.18 -27.79
CA THR A 402 0.26 -8.23 -28.76
C THR A 402 -0.15 -6.81 -28.39
N ALA A 403 0.83 -5.89 -28.40
CA ALA A 403 0.57 -4.47 -28.19
C ALA A 403 -0.01 -3.83 -29.46
N TYR A 404 -1.08 -3.05 -29.31
CA TYR A 404 -1.65 -2.24 -30.37
C TYR A 404 -1.90 -0.82 -29.87
N LYS A 405 -2.00 0.14 -30.80
CA LYS A 405 -2.29 1.54 -30.48
C LYS A 405 -3.72 1.91 -30.86
N SER A 406 -4.42 2.59 -29.96
CA SER A 406 -5.75 3.16 -30.21
C SER A 406 -5.86 4.53 -29.56
N SER A 407 -6.58 5.45 -30.20
CA SER A 407 -6.94 6.74 -29.60
C SER A 407 -8.21 6.67 -28.75
N ASP A 408 -8.81 5.47 -28.60
CA ASP A 408 -9.95 5.27 -27.72
C ASP A 408 -9.50 5.39 -26.26
N VAL A 409 -9.91 6.48 -25.61
CA VAL A 409 -9.65 6.72 -24.19
C VAL A 409 -10.64 6.03 -23.27
N LEU A 410 -11.63 5.30 -23.80
CA LEU A 410 -12.67 4.61 -23.05
C LEU A 410 -13.44 5.57 -22.12
N SER A 411 -13.73 6.78 -22.60
CA SER A 411 -14.38 7.83 -21.80
C SER A 411 -15.65 7.42 -21.04
N PRO A 412 -16.50 6.48 -21.52
CA PRO A 412 -17.65 6.01 -20.72
C PRO A 412 -17.28 5.31 -19.40
N LEU A 413 -16.03 4.85 -19.25
CA LEU A 413 -15.52 4.22 -18.03
C LEU A 413 -15.05 5.22 -16.98
N TYR A 414 -15.02 6.52 -17.27
CA TYR A 414 -14.51 7.53 -16.34
C TYR A 414 -15.62 8.49 -15.88
N ASP A 415 -15.71 8.70 -14.58
CA ASP A 415 -16.42 9.80 -13.94
C ASP A 415 -15.42 10.59 -13.08
N THR A 416 -14.74 11.51 -13.73
CA THR A 416 -13.63 12.25 -13.15
C THR A 416 -13.83 13.75 -13.29
N LYS A 417 -13.69 14.52 -12.22
CA LYS A 417 -13.99 15.96 -12.22
C LYS A 417 -13.25 16.71 -11.14
N PHE A 418 -12.96 17.98 -11.42
CA PHE A 418 -12.55 18.89 -10.35
C PHE A 418 -13.77 19.39 -9.57
N THR A 419 -13.59 19.63 -8.28
CA THR A 419 -14.65 20.17 -7.40
C THR A 419 -14.37 21.60 -6.92
N SER A 420 -13.11 22.03 -6.93
CA SER A 420 -12.71 23.39 -6.60
C SER A 420 -11.33 23.72 -7.15
N SER A 421 -11.15 24.98 -7.55
CA SER A 421 -9.88 25.56 -7.98
C SER A 421 -9.23 26.23 -6.77
N VAL A 422 -8.04 25.77 -6.39
CA VAL A 422 -7.28 26.20 -5.21
C VAL A 422 -5.77 26.14 -5.49
N GLN A 423 -4.98 26.80 -4.65
CA GLN A 423 -3.51 26.86 -4.79
C GLN A 423 -3.09 27.46 -6.13
N CYS A 424 -3.65 28.62 -6.46
CA CYS A 424 -3.33 29.35 -7.67
C CYS A 424 -3.49 30.84 -7.43
N ASP A 425 -2.83 31.65 -8.26
CA ASP A 425 -3.17 33.08 -8.36
C ASP A 425 -4.62 33.22 -8.81
N ASP A 426 -5.33 34.26 -8.38
CA ASP A 426 -6.76 34.45 -8.68
C ASP A 426 -7.07 34.33 -10.18
N ASP A 427 -6.26 34.97 -11.04
CA ASP A 427 -6.40 34.90 -12.50
C ASP A 427 -6.10 33.51 -13.06
N ALA A 428 -5.17 32.77 -12.45
CA ALA A 428 -4.85 31.40 -12.84
C ALA A 428 -5.99 30.45 -12.45
N CYS A 429 -6.58 30.62 -11.27
CA CYS A 429 -7.75 29.85 -10.84
C CYS A 429 -8.93 30.10 -11.79
N ALA A 430 -9.22 31.35 -12.15
CA ALA A 430 -10.28 31.70 -13.08
C ALA A 430 -10.06 31.13 -14.49
N ALA A 431 -8.80 31.12 -14.94
CA ALA A 431 -8.42 30.48 -16.21
C ALA A 431 -8.60 28.96 -16.15
N GLN A 432 -8.20 28.30 -15.06
CA GLN A 432 -8.45 26.86 -14.87
C GLN A 432 -9.94 26.52 -14.89
N GLU A 433 -10.79 27.32 -14.25
CA GLU A 433 -12.26 27.16 -14.27
C GLU A 433 -12.86 27.29 -15.67
N SER A 434 -12.18 28.00 -16.58
CA SER A 434 -12.57 28.10 -17.98
C SER A 434 -12.06 26.93 -18.83
N LEU A 435 -10.96 26.28 -18.43
CA LEU A 435 -10.31 25.18 -19.15
C LEU A 435 -10.89 23.81 -18.78
N TYR A 436 -11.25 23.62 -17.52
CA TYR A 436 -11.71 22.35 -16.98
C TYR A 436 -13.17 22.40 -16.55
N ARG A 437 -13.82 21.24 -16.58
CA ARG A 437 -15.16 21.09 -16.01
C ARG A 437 -15.05 20.93 -14.49
N PHE A 438 -15.59 21.91 -13.77
CA PHE A 438 -15.80 21.82 -12.33
C PHE A 438 -17.23 21.34 -12.02
N ALA A 439 -17.38 20.59 -10.94
CA ALA A 439 -18.65 20.14 -10.39
C ALA A 439 -18.76 20.58 -8.92
N ALA A 440 -19.98 20.60 -8.37
CA ALA A 440 -20.15 20.87 -6.95
C ALA A 440 -19.46 19.77 -6.11
N PRO A 441 -18.93 20.10 -4.92
CA PRO A 441 -18.44 19.10 -3.98
C PRO A 441 -19.49 18.03 -3.68
N GLU A 442 -19.08 16.76 -3.73
CA GLU A 442 -19.94 15.61 -3.48
C GLU A 442 -19.64 15.01 -2.09
N PRO A 443 -20.62 14.41 -1.39
CA PRO A 443 -20.36 13.65 -0.17
C PRO A 443 -19.28 12.58 -0.41
N GLN A 444 -18.38 12.36 0.56
CA GLN A 444 -17.22 11.47 0.38
C GLN A 444 -17.62 10.04 -0.03
N ASN A 445 -18.74 9.55 0.50
CA ASN A 445 -19.27 8.22 0.19
C ASN A 445 -19.87 8.08 -1.22
N THR A 446 -20.05 9.17 -1.98
CA THR A 446 -20.48 9.13 -3.39
C THR A 446 -19.57 8.26 -4.24
N SER A 447 -18.28 8.25 -3.90
CA SER A 447 -17.26 7.43 -4.54
C SER A 447 -17.62 5.93 -4.54
N PHE A 448 -18.21 5.43 -3.44
CA PHE A 448 -18.48 4.00 -3.22
C PHE A 448 -19.50 3.38 -4.20
N ALA A 449 -20.23 4.21 -4.96
CA ALA A 449 -21.09 3.71 -6.04
C ALA A 449 -20.30 3.12 -7.23
N ASN A 450 -18.97 3.25 -7.26
CA ASN A 450 -18.13 2.89 -8.39
C ASN A 450 -17.16 1.76 -8.05
N ARG A 451 -16.92 0.87 -9.02
CA ARG A 451 -16.01 -0.27 -8.87
C ARG A 451 -14.55 0.14 -8.73
N PHE A 452 -14.12 1.24 -9.34
CA PHE A 452 -12.73 1.67 -9.31
C PHE A 452 -12.61 3.08 -8.71
N LEU A 453 -11.80 3.24 -7.67
CA LEU A 453 -11.62 4.53 -6.99
C LEU A 453 -10.19 4.99 -7.19
N MET A 454 -10.00 6.09 -7.92
CA MET A 454 -8.67 6.63 -8.15
C MET A 454 -8.21 7.41 -6.91
N ASP A 455 -7.06 7.03 -6.37
CA ASP A 455 -6.30 7.75 -5.35
C ASP A 455 -5.10 8.44 -6.03
N ILE A 456 -5.05 9.77 -5.88
CA ILE A 456 -4.00 10.61 -6.45
C ILE A 456 -3.50 11.51 -5.34
N ASP A 457 -2.18 11.62 -5.23
CA ASP A 457 -1.48 12.56 -4.36
C ASP A 457 -2.09 13.97 -4.42
N GLY A 458 -2.00 14.69 -3.30
CA GLY A 458 -2.26 16.13 -3.20
C GLY A 458 -0.93 16.88 -3.12
N ASN A 459 -0.78 17.74 -2.11
CA ASN A 459 0.51 18.35 -1.77
C ASN A 459 1.54 17.27 -1.41
N SER A 460 1.03 16.20 -0.78
CA SER A 460 1.73 14.99 -0.43
C SER A 460 0.81 13.78 -0.69
N PHE A 461 0.74 12.83 0.24
CA PHE A 461 -0.21 11.72 0.20
C PHE A 461 -1.69 12.16 0.21
N SER A 462 -2.60 11.21 -0.07
CA SER A 462 -4.05 11.44 -0.04
C SER A 462 -4.68 10.82 1.21
N GLY A 463 -5.34 11.65 2.03
CA GLY A 463 -6.07 11.20 3.22
C GLY A 463 -7.30 10.32 2.93
N ARG A 464 -7.75 10.25 1.67
CA ARG A 464 -8.90 9.44 1.26
C ARG A 464 -8.60 7.95 1.12
N PHE A 465 -7.31 7.60 1.03
CA PHE A 465 -6.89 6.26 0.64
C PHE A 465 -7.44 5.16 1.56
N TYR A 466 -7.54 5.40 2.87
CA TYR A 466 -8.08 4.40 3.81
C TYR A 466 -9.57 4.16 3.60
N ASN A 467 -10.35 5.21 3.35
CA ASN A 467 -11.76 5.07 3.00
C ASN A 467 -11.95 4.25 1.71
N PHE A 468 -11.04 4.37 0.74
CA PHE A 468 -11.08 3.56 -0.48
C PHE A 468 -10.68 2.11 -0.25
N LEU A 469 -9.67 1.85 0.58
CA LEU A 469 -9.30 0.48 0.96
C LEU A 469 -10.42 -0.21 1.74
N GLN A 470 -11.09 0.52 2.63
CA GLN A 470 -12.20 -0.01 3.41
C GLN A 470 -13.42 -0.30 2.53
N SER A 471 -13.58 0.37 1.38
CA SER A 471 -14.70 0.11 0.47
C SER A 471 -14.56 -1.19 -0.30
N ARG A 472 -15.70 -1.75 -0.71
CA ARG A 472 -15.81 -2.91 -1.60
C ARG A 472 -15.49 -2.51 -3.05
N SER A 473 -14.67 -1.49 -3.26
CA SER A 473 -14.22 -1.02 -4.56
C SER A 473 -12.73 -1.31 -4.71
N CYS A 474 -12.23 -1.37 -5.95
CA CYS A 474 -10.83 -1.59 -6.26
C CYS A 474 -10.09 -0.24 -6.30
N PRO A 475 -9.21 0.08 -5.34
CA PRO A 475 -8.47 1.34 -5.37
C PRO A 475 -7.40 1.30 -6.47
N LEU A 476 -7.28 2.39 -7.23
CA LEU A 476 -6.19 2.63 -8.19
C LEU A 476 -5.32 3.75 -7.60
N LYS A 477 -4.06 3.51 -7.25
CA LYS A 477 -3.23 4.50 -6.53
C LYS A 477 -2.04 4.97 -7.38
N MET A 478 -1.96 6.27 -7.63
CA MET A 478 -0.77 6.94 -8.13
C MET A 478 -0.13 7.75 -7.01
N THR A 479 1.11 7.44 -6.63
CA THR A 479 1.79 8.19 -5.57
C THR A 479 3.31 8.21 -5.74
N LEU A 480 3.95 9.31 -5.32
CA LEU A 480 5.40 9.42 -5.13
C LEU A 480 5.83 9.16 -3.68
N PHE A 481 4.91 9.20 -2.74
CA PHE A 481 5.25 9.24 -1.32
C PHE A 481 5.29 7.86 -0.71
N LYS A 482 6.31 7.64 0.12
CA LYS A 482 6.37 6.56 1.09
C LYS A 482 5.62 6.97 2.35
N GLU A 483 4.82 6.06 2.88
CA GLU A 483 4.04 6.21 4.10
C GLU A 483 4.32 5.03 5.05
N TRP A 484 3.89 5.13 6.32
CA TRP A 484 4.14 4.10 7.33
C TRP A 484 3.57 2.72 6.97
N HIS A 485 2.50 2.70 6.17
CA HIS A 485 1.77 1.49 5.81
C HIS A 485 2.38 0.72 4.62
N ASP A 486 3.45 1.24 4.01
CA ASP A 486 4.13 0.60 2.86
C ASP A 486 4.78 -0.75 3.21
N ASP A 487 5.03 -1.03 4.49
CA ASP A 487 5.50 -2.35 4.95
C ASP A 487 4.37 -3.40 5.05
N ARG A 488 3.11 -2.96 4.90
CA ARG A 488 1.90 -3.77 5.15
C ARG A 488 1.06 -3.94 3.90
N LEU A 489 0.85 -2.83 3.17
CA LEU A 489 0.06 -2.82 1.94
C LEU A 489 0.91 -3.22 0.73
N VAL A 490 0.57 -4.37 0.15
CA VAL A 490 1.20 -4.88 -1.07
C VAL A 490 0.43 -4.41 -2.32
N PRO A 491 1.09 -3.73 -3.29
CA PRO A 491 0.51 -3.41 -4.59
C PRO A 491 0.09 -4.68 -5.34
N TRP A 492 -0.96 -4.58 -6.16
CA TRP A 492 -1.64 -5.70 -6.84
C TRP A 492 -2.34 -6.72 -5.94
N VAL A 493 -2.23 -6.59 -4.61
CA VAL A 493 -3.04 -7.34 -3.64
C VAL A 493 -4.15 -6.45 -3.08
N HIS A 494 -3.79 -5.29 -2.52
CA HIS A 494 -4.75 -4.42 -1.81
C HIS A 494 -5.22 -3.23 -2.66
N TYR A 495 -4.43 -2.86 -3.66
CA TYR A 495 -4.73 -1.78 -4.59
C TYR A 495 -3.96 -2.00 -5.90
N VAL A 496 -4.41 -1.35 -6.97
CA VAL A 496 -3.72 -1.35 -8.26
C VAL A 496 -2.80 -0.13 -8.34
N PRO A 497 -1.47 -0.28 -8.40
CA PRO A 497 -0.57 0.85 -8.57
C PRO A 497 -0.64 1.40 -9.99
N ILE A 498 -0.68 2.73 -10.11
CA ILE A 498 -0.67 3.46 -11.39
C ILE A 498 0.65 4.22 -11.50
N SER A 499 1.30 4.15 -12.65
CA SER A 499 2.52 4.92 -12.91
C SER A 499 2.26 6.43 -12.83
N VAL A 500 3.27 7.21 -12.40
CA VAL A 500 3.18 8.69 -12.33
C VAL A 500 2.91 9.33 -13.70
N GLY A 501 3.41 8.67 -14.76
CA GLY A 501 3.14 9.08 -16.14
C GLY A 501 1.69 8.78 -16.59
N MET A 502 1.02 7.81 -15.95
CA MET A 502 -0.35 7.35 -16.24
C MET A 502 -0.54 6.77 -17.65
N GLU A 503 0.54 6.40 -18.36
CA GLU A 503 0.44 5.78 -19.68
C GLU A 503 -0.10 4.34 -19.62
N ASP A 504 0.01 3.70 -18.45
CA ASP A 504 -0.53 2.39 -18.13
C ASP A 504 -2.03 2.40 -17.80
N LEU A 505 -2.56 3.54 -17.31
CA LEU A 505 -3.94 3.66 -16.83
C LEU A 505 -5.00 3.19 -17.86
N PRO A 506 -4.95 3.57 -19.16
CA PRO A 506 -5.96 3.14 -20.13
C PRO A 506 -6.04 1.62 -20.29
N GLU A 507 -4.89 0.94 -20.37
CA GLU A 507 -4.87 -0.52 -20.48
C GLU A 507 -5.29 -1.21 -19.18
N ILE A 508 -4.85 -0.69 -18.03
CA ILE A 508 -5.28 -1.20 -16.71
C ILE A 508 -6.81 -1.16 -16.60
N VAL A 509 -7.41 0.00 -16.91
CA VAL A 509 -8.86 0.19 -16.82
C VAL A 509 -9.59 -0.64 -17.86
N ARG A 510 -9.11 -0.68 -19.11
CA ARG A 510 -9.69 -1.53 -20.16
C ARG A 510 -9.75 -2.99 -19.71
N TRP A 511 -8.62 -3.53 -19.26
CA TRP A 511 -8.51 -4.94 -18.92
C TRP A 511 -9.35 -5.29 -17.69
N LEU A 512 -9.22 -4.51 -16.60
CA LEU A 512 -9.95 -4.75 -15.36
C LEU A 512 -11.46 -4.55 -15.51
N ALA A 513 -11.91 -3.56 -16.29
CA ALA A 513 -13.32 -3.24 -16.40
C ALA A 513 -14.04 -4.05 -17.50
N LEU A 514 -13.36 -4.42 -18.59
CA LEU A 514 -14.03 -4.98 -19.79
C LEU A 514 -13.78 -6.47 -20.03
N THR A 515 -12.89 -7.12 -19.27
CA THR A 515 -12.64 -8.57 -19.40
C THR A 515 -13.14 -9.33 -18.17
N GLY A 516 -13.56 -10.58 -18.34
CA GLY A 516 -14.01 -11.42 -17.21
C GLY A 516 -12.89 -11.66 -16.18
N GLU A 517 -11.71 -12.07 -16.64
CA GLU A 517 -10.53 -12.30 -15.79
C GLU A 517 -10.09 -11.01 -15.08
N GLY A 518 -10.15 -9.86 -15.75
CA GLY A 518 -9.85 -8.57 -15.15
C GLY A 518 -10.84 -8.16 -14.06
N GLN A 519 -12.14 -8.41 -14.25
CA GLN A 519 -13.15 -8.13 -13.23
C GLN A 519 -12.98 -9.02 -12.00
N GLU A 520 -12.63 -10.30 -12.18
CA GLU A 520 -12.31 -11.22 -11.07
C GLU A 520 -11.10 -10.74 -10.27
N VAL A 521 -10.03 -10.29 -10.95
CA VAL A 521 -8.85 -9.70 -10.29
C VAL A 521 -9.21 -8.43 -9.55
N ALA A 522 -9.98 -7.51 -10.17
CA ALA A 522 -10.38 -6.26 -9.55
C ALA A 522 -11.24 -6.48 -8.30
N GLU A 523 -12.22 -7.38 -8.36
CA GLU A 523 -13.07 -7.74 -7.22
C GLU A 523 -12.24 -8.36 -6.09
N ARG A 524 -11.28 -9.22 -6.44
CA ARG A 524 -10.37 -9.81 -5.46
C ARG A 524 -9.50 -8.75 -4.79
N ILE A 525 -8.95 -7.79 -5.55
CA ILE A 525 -8.17 -6.68 -4.98
C ILE A 525 -9.05 -5.83 -4.04
N ALA A 526 -10.28 -5.49 -4.45
CA ALA A 526 -11.22 -4.77 -3.61
C ALA A 526 -11.46 -5.49 -2.28
N ARG A 527 -11.78 -6.79 -2.33
CA ARG A 527 -12.00 -7.62 -1.14
C ARG A 527 -10.77 -7.70 -0.25
N MET A 528 -9.59 -7.91 -0.84
CA MET A 528 -8.32 -7.94 -0.08
C MET A 528 -8.03 -6.58 0.57
N GLY A 529 -8.29 -5.47 -0.11
CA GLY A 529 -8.22 -4.12 0.47
C GLY A 529 -9.10 -3.99 1.72
N THR A 530 -10.38 -4.36 1.61
CA THR A 530 -11.33 -4.29 2.73
C THR A 530 -10.93 -5.19 3.90
N GLU A 531 -10.65 -6.47 3.63
CA GLU A 531 -10.34 -7.47 4.65
C GLU A 531 -9.07 -7.11 5.43
N TRP A 532 -8.05 -6.59 4.75
CA TRP A 532 -6.76 -6.30 5.38
C TRP A 532 -6.64 -4.88 5.93
N HIS A 533 -7.43 -3.92 5.44
CA HIS A 533 -7.61 -2.64 6.14
C HIS A 533 -8.02 -2.88 7.60
N ALA A 534 -8.99 -3.77 7.82
CA ALA A 534 -9.49 -4.15 9.15
C ALA A 534 -8.46 -4.90 10.04
N ARG A 535 -7.25 -5.19 9.53
CA ARG A 535 -6.21 -5.95 10.23
C ARG A 535 -4.83 -5.29 10.27
N PHE A 536 -4.58 -4.34 9.38
CA PHE A 536 -3.29 -3.66 9.23
C PHE A 536 -3.34 -2.18 9.56
N LEU A 537 -4.51 -1.54 9.44
CA LEU A 537 -4.65 -0.09 9.38
C LEU A 537 -5.60 0.45 10.46
N ARG A 538 -5.89 -0.34 11.51
CA ARG A 538 -6.66 0.14 12.65
C ARG A 538 -5.84 1.14 13.46
N MET A 539 -6.51 1.93 14.30
CA MET A 539 -5.82 2.76 15.29
C MET A 539 -4.89 1.91 16.18
N ASP A 540 -5.32 0.69 16.51
CA ASP A 540 -4.48 -0.28 17.23
C ASP A 540 -3.18 -0.64 16.48
N ASP A 541 -3.25 -0.84 15.16
CA ASP A 541 -2.06 -1.15 14.35
C ASP A 541 -1.12 0.05 14.21
N ALA A 542 -1.68 1.27 14.15
CA ALA A 542 -0.92 2.51 14.23
C ALA A 542 -0.24 2.67 15.60
N ALA A 543 -0.92 2.35 16.69
CA ALA A 543 -0.35 2.35 18.04
C ALA A 543 0.79 1.33 18.17
N VAL A 544 0.64 0.12 17.61
CA VAL A 544 1.70 -0.90 17.58
C VAL A 544 2.93 -0.39 16.80
N TYR A 545 2.72 0.29 15.67
CA TYR A 545 3.82 0.90 14.91
C TYR A 545 4.48 2.04 15.68
N LEU A 546 3.71 2.95 16.26
CA LEU A 546 4.21 4.07 17.04
C LEU A 546 4.99 3.62 18.28
N PHE A 547 4.49 2.60 18.99
CA PHE A 547 5.20 2.04 20.13
C PHE A 547 6.55 1.47 19.69
N ARG A 548 6.59 0.69 18.60
CA ARG A 548 7.87 0.21 18.05
C ARG A 548 8.81 1.35 17.67
N LEU A 549 8.29 2.34 16.95
CA LEU A 549 9.06 3.50 16.50
C LEU A 549 9.69 4.24 17.67
N PHE A 550 8.95 4.43 18.75
CA PHE A 550 9.41 5.18 19.91
C PHE A 550 10.40 4.39 20.78
N LEU A 551 10.30 3.06 20.85
CA LEU A 551 11.37 2.25 21.45
C LEU A 551 12.68 2.35 20.64
N GLU A 552 12.58 2.28 19.32
CA GLU A 552 13.74 2.39 18.42
C GLU A 552 14.37 3.79 18.49
N TYR A 553 13.55 4.85 18.44
CA TYR A 553 14.02 6.22 18.53
C TYR A 553 14.63 6.53 19.90
N ALA A 554 13.96 6.15 20.99
CA ALA A 554 14.49 6.33 22.34
C ALA A 554 15.87 5.68 22.49
N ARG A 555 16.06 4.47 21.95
CA ARG A 555 17.39 3.82 21.92
C ARG A 555 18.42 4.64 21.14
N VAL A 556 18.06 5.17 19.97
CA VAL A 556 18.96 5.93 19.09
C VAL A 556 19.46 7.21 19.75
N VAL A 557 18.61 7.87 20.55
CA VAL A 557 18.93 9.16 21.20
C VAL A 557 19.44 9.01 22.64
N HIS A 558 19.41 7.81 23.20
CA HIS A 558 19.82 7.60 24.59
C HIS A 558 21.35 7.81 24.78
N PRO A 559 21.80 8.49 25.85
CA PRO A 559 23.23 8.67 26.13
C PRO A 559 24.02 7.36 26.26
N GLU A 560 23.36 6.29 26.67
CA GLU A 560 23.95 4.96 26.84
C GLU A 560 23.73 4.02 25.64
N ARG A 561 23.31 4.54 24.46
CA ARG A 561 23.09 3.78 23.23
C ARG A 561 24.23 2.79 22.95
N ASP A 562 25.48 3.28 22.99
CA ASP A 562 26.66 2.52 22.58
C ASP A 562 27.19 1.56 23.68
N SER A 563 26.50 1.47 24.82
CA SER A 563 26.86 0.59 25.95
C SER A 563 26.13 -0.76 25.94
N GLY A 564 25.20 -0.97 25.01
CA GLY A 564 24.30 -2.15 24.98
C GLY A 564 23.31 -2.19 26.15
N ARG A 565 23.12 -1.09 26.90
CA ARG A 565 22.10 -1.00 27.96
C ARG A 565 20.69 -0.75 27.42
N MET A 566 20.61 -0.25 26.19
CA MET A 566 19.35 -0.04 25.48
C MET A 566 18.94 -1.24 24.61
N ASP A 567 19.69 -2.34 24.70
CA ASP A 567 19.34 -3.60 24.04
C ASP A 567 18.48 -4.45 24.99
N LEU A 568 17.57 -5.25 24.41
CA LEU A 568 16.76 -6.19 25.15
C LEU A 568 17.67 -7.16 25.91
N ARG A 569 17.52 -7.19 27.24
CA ARG A 569 18.17 -8.16 28.11
C ARG A 569 17.10 -9.07 28.67
N LEU A 570 16.99 -10.27 28.12
CA LEU A 570 16.20 -11.32 28.76
C LEU A 570 16.86 -11.63 30.11
N VAL A 571 16.22 -11.23 31.20
CA VAL A 571 16.64 -11.67 32.53
C VAL A 571 16.41 -13.17 32.54
N GLY A 572 17.50 -13.94 32.67
CA GLY A 572 17.42 -15.40 32.72
C GLY A 572 16.39 -15.83 33.76
N ILE A 573 15.48 -16.71 33.33
CA ILE A 573 14.51 -17.40 34.18
C ILE A 573 15.25 -18.16 35.29
#